data_AF-A0A3B9LUU8-F1
#
_entry.id   AF-A0A3B9LUU8-F1
#
_cell.length_a   1.000
_cell.length_b   1.000
_cell.length_c   1.000
_cell.angle_alpha   90.00
_cell.angle_beta   90.00
_cell.angle_gamma   90.00
#
_symmetry.space_group_name_H-M   'P 1'
#
loop_
_entity.id
_entity.type
_entity.pdbx_description
1 polymer ?
#
loop_
_entity_poly.entity_id
_entity_poly.type
_entity_poly.pdbx_seq_one_letter_code
_entity_poly.pdbx_strand_id
1 'polypeptide(L)'
;MQNEPLQCKRYFVLVICLVLISVAGCQRRYKTRRTVDVAPPASVAKPLPPKASPQLKQLIDSAIEQTKVTTGYDPAYVGIDYPGGDVSSETGVCSDVVVRAFRKAGLDLQKEVHEDNRDAFGPDRGEMFIATHHPSKNLAQSGAPCYTGRS
;
A
#
# COMPACT_ATOMS: atom_id res chain seq x y z
N MET A 1 -37.82 -42.91 41.83
CA MET A 1 -36.40 -42.65 41.55
C MET A 1 -36.28 -41.29 40.91
N GLN A 2 -36.09 -40.28 41.76
CA GLN A 2 -35.69 -38.92 41.38
C GLN A 2 -34.22 -38.98 40.97
N ASN A 3 -33.88 -38.52 39.76
CA ASN A 3 -32.56 -38.05 39.32
C ASN A 3 -32.79 -37.41 37.92
N GLU A 4 -32.49 -36.18 37.54
CA GLU A 4 -31.98 -34.94 38.12
C GLU A 4 -32.18 -33.89 36.99
N PRO A 5 -32.73 -32.68 37.23
CA PRO A 5 -32.78 -31.59 36.25
C PRO A 5 -31.43 -30.85 36.12
N LEU A 6 -30.30 -31.56 36.24
CA LEU A 6 -28.96 -30.97 36.27
C LEU A 6 -28.33 -30.80 34.88
N GLN A 7 -28.77 -31.55 33.88
CA GLN A 7 -28.16 -31.48 32.54
C GLN A 7 -28.51 -30.17 31.81
N CYS A 8 -29.77 -29.73 31.91
CA CYS A 8 -30.21 -28.48 31.27
C CYS A 8 -29.60 -27.24 31.96
N LYS A 9 -29.46 -27.29 33.30
CA LYS A 9 -28.87 -26.19 34.08
C LYS A 9 -27.36 -26.05 33.87
N ARG A 10 -26.64 -27.17 33.72
CA ARG A 10 -25.21 -27.19 33.36
C ARG A 10 -24.96 -26.69 31.94
N TYR A 11 -25.81 -27.09 30.99
CA TYR A 11 -25.70 -26.63 29.60
C TYR A 11 -25.98 -25.13 29.48
N PHE A 12 -26.99 -24.63 30.19
CA PHE A 12 -27.32 -23.20 30.23
C PHE A 12 -26.16 -22.36 30.81
N VAL A 13 -25.53 -22.82 31.89
CA VAL A 13 -24.35 -22.16 32.48
C VAL A 13 -23.14 -22.22 31.53
N LEU A 14 -22.90 -23.34 30.85
CA LEU A 14 -21.80 -23.46 29.88
C LEU A 14 -21.98 -22.54 28.66
N VAL A 15 -23.21 -22.40 28.14
CA VAL A 15 -23.52 -21.48 27.04
C VAL A 15 -23.33 -20.03 27.47
N ILE A 16 -23.79 -19.65 28.68
CA ILE A 16 -23.56 -18.30 29.22
C ILE A 16 -22.06 -18.03 29.39
N CYS A 17 -21.30 -18.97 29.94
CA CYS A 17 -19.84 -18.82 30.08
C CYS A 17 -19.14 -18.66 28.73
N LEU A 18 -19.50 -19.44 27.71
CA LEU A 18 -18.94 -19.33 26.36
C LEU A 18 -19.26 -17.97 25.73
N VAL A 19 -20.51 -17.49 25.86
CA VAL A 19 -20.91 -16.16 25.37
C VAL A 19 -20.12 -15.06 26.08
N LEU A 20 -19.99 -15.11 27.41
CA LEU A 20 -19.23 -14.12 28.18
C LEU A 20 -17.73 -14.10 27.82
N ILE A 21 -17.13 -15.26 27.54
CA ILE A 21 -15.73 -15.35 27.10
C ILE A 21 -15.54 -14.71 25.71
N SER A 22 -16.50 -14.87 24.79
CA SER A 22 -16.44 -14.25 23.46
C SER A 22 -16.60 -12.72 23.47
N VAL A 23 -17.38 -12.13 24.39
CA VAL A 23 -17.57 -10.66 24.44
C VAL A 23 -16.35 -9.94 25.05
N ALA A 24 -15.58 -10.60 25.91
CA ALA A 24 -14.34 -10.03 26.48
C ALA A 24 -13.17 -9.95 25.48
N GLY A 25 -13.27 -10.60 24.32
CA GLY A 25 -12.20 -10.65 23.30
C GLY A 25 -12.06 -9.40 22.43
N CYS A 26 -13.07 -8.52 22.36
CA CYS A 26 -13.11 -7.47 21.34
C CYS A 26 -12.56 -6.08 21.75
N GLN A 27 -11.98 -5.91 22.94
CA GLN A 27 -11.52 -4.57 23.37
C GLN A 27 -10.01 -4.37 23.51
N ARG A 28 -9.16 -5.37 23.24
CA ARG A 28 -7.74 -5.27 23.62
C ARG A 28 -6.77 -4.61 22.62
N ARG A 29 -7.20 -4.06 21.48
CA ARG A 29 -6.24 -3.48 20.49
C ARG A 29 -6.61 -2.16 19.81
N TYR A 30 -7.67 -1.46 20.21
CA TYR A 30 -8.02 -0.18 19.56
C TYR A 30 -7.56 1.08 20.32
N LYS A 31 -7.21 0.96 21.62
CA LYS A 31 -6.99 2.13 22.49
C LYS A 31 -5.58 2.22 23.05
N THR A 32 -4.58 2.27 22.17
CA THR A 32 -3.32 2.98 22.48
C THR A 32 -2.74 3.54 21.19
N ARG A 33 -3.43 4.53 20.60
CA ARG A 33 -2.76 5.52 19.76
C ARG A 33 -1.90 6.35 20.71
N ARG A 34 -0.65 5.95 20.93
CA ARG A 34 0.37 6.87 21.45
C ARG A 34 0.42 8.02 20.45
N THR A 35 -0.10 9.18 20.81
CA THR A 35 0.44 10.43 20.30
C THR A 35 1.85 10.50 20.86
N VAL A 36 2.80 9.91 20.15
CA VAL A 36 4.18 10.33 20.32
C VAL A 36 4.17 11.74 19.78
N ASP A 37 4.30 12.73 20.65
CA ASP A 37 4.67 14.09 20.27
C ASP A 37 6.10 14.00 19.74
N VAL A 38 6.24 13.47 18.52
CA VAL A 38 7.45 13.61 17.73
C VAL A 38 7.43 15.07 17.34
N ALA A 39 8.17 15.90 18.09
CA ALA A 39 8.60 17.19 17.57
C ALA A 39 9.05 16.98 16.12
N PRO A 40 8.58 17.78 15.15
CA PRO A 40 8.95 17.58 13.76
C PRO A 40 10.47 17.46 13.70
N PRO A 41 11.04 16.37 13.15
CA PRO A 41 12.48 16.30 13.03
C PRO A 41 12.88 17.54 12.23
N ALA A 42 13.66 18.42 12.85
CA ALA A 42 14.22 19.58 12.18
C ALA A 42 14.83 19.07 10.87
N SER A 43 14.36 19.62 9.75
CA SER A 43 14.55 19.07 8.41
C SER A 43 16.02 18.77 8.14
N VAL A 44 16.39 17.48 8.15
CA VAL A 44 17.72 16.99 7.76
C VAL A 44 17.80 16.95 6.23
N ALA A 45 17.34 17.99 5.55
CA ALA A 45 17.46 18.10 4.11
C ALA A 45 18.74 18.89 3.81
N LYS A 46 19.78 18.20 3.37
CA LYS A 46 20.99 18.86 2.85
C LYS A 46 20.60 19.65 1.57
N PRO A 47 20.97 20.93 1.46
CA PRO A 47 20.66 21.72 0.26
C PRO A 47 21.30 21.09 -0.98
N LEU A 48 20.64 21.26 -2.12
CA LEU A 48 21.20 20.87 -3.41
C LEU A 48 22.48 21.66 -3.71
N PRO A 49 23.47 21.05 -4.39
CA PRO A 49 24.65 21.76 -4.82
C PRO A 49 24.26 22.87 -5.82
N PRO A 50 24.99 24.01 -5.85
CA PRO A 50 24.66 25.14 -6.73
C PRO A 50 24.63 24.81 -8.23
N LYS A 51 25.27 23.71 -8.65
CA LYS A 51 25.33 23.22 -10.03
C LYS A 51 24.37 22.05 -10.31
N ALA A 52 23.38 21.81 -9.45
CA ALA A 52 22.37 20.78 -9.71
C ALA A 52 21.63 21.05 -11.02
N SER A 53 21.28 19.99 -11.75
CA SER A 53 20.52 20.14 -13.00
C SER A 53 19.10 20.67 -12.72
N PRO A 54 18.50 21.41 -13.67
CA PRO A 54 17.12 21.88 -13.55
C PRO A 54 16.13 20.74 -13.30
N GLN A 55 16.33 19.58 -13.95
CA GLN A 55 15.48 18.40 -13.80
C GLN A 55 15.57 17.80 -12.39
N LEU A 56 16.77 17.74 -11.80
CA LEU A 56 16.94 17.24 -10.43
C LEU A 56 16.25 18.16 -9.43
N LYS A 57 16.34 19.49 -9.64
CA LYS A 57 15.62 20.46 -8.83
C LYS A 57 14.09 20.27 -8.96
N GLN A 58 13.58 20.14 -10.17
CA GLN A 58 12.15 19.90 -10.42
C GLN A 58 11.65 18.60 -9.78
N LEU A 59 12.44 17.53 -9.85
CA LEU A 59 12.11 16.26 -9.22
C LEU A 59 11.98 16.42 -7.70
N ILE A 60 12.95 17.06 -7.06
CA ILE A 60 12.96 17.23 -5.60
C ILE A 60 11.83 18.16 -5.16
N ASP A 61 11.67 19.29 -5.84
CA ASP A 61 10.58 20.23 -5.55
C ASP A 61 9.21 19.53 -5.69
N SER A 62 9.05 18.72 -6.75
CA SER A 62 7.83 17.94 -6.95
C SER A 62 7.63 16.89 -5.86
N ALA A 63 8.67 16.17 -5.46
CA ALA A 63 8.56 15.15 -4.41
C ALA A 63 8.13 15.78 -3.08
N ILE A 64 8.69 16.94 -2.73
CA ILE A 64 8.29 17.71 -1.55
C ILE A 64 6.83 18.15 -1.66
N GLU A 65 6.41 18.66 -2.82
CA GLU A 65 5.03 19.10 -3.03
C GLU A 65 4.03 17.94 -2.92
N GLN A 66 4.37 16.77 -3.45
CA GLN A 66 3.53 15.58 -3.34
C GLN A 66 3.30 15.13 -1.89
N THR A 67 4.20 15.46 -0.94
CA THR A 67 3.97 15.17 0.50
C THR A 67 2.83 15.99 1.10
N LYS A 68 2.47 17.11 0.47
CA LYS A 68 1.35 17.96 0.88
C LYS A 68 0.03 17.54 0.23
N VAL A 69 0.10 16.91 -0.94
CA VAL A 69 -1.06 16.47 -1.73
C VAL A 69 -1.48 15.05 -1.35
N THR A 70 -0.51 14.14 -1.22
CA THR A 70 -0.76 12.73 -0.89
C THR A 70 -0.93 12.59 0.61
N THR A 71 -2.17 12.66 1.07
CA THR A 71 -2.52 12.65 2.50
C THR A 71 -3.03 11.30 2.97
N GLY A 72 -3.50 10.46 2.05
CA GLY A 72 -3.90 9.07 2.27
C GLY A 72 -2.79 8.08 1.91
N TYR A 73 -2.74 6.98 2.66
CA TYR A 73 -1.96 5.80 2.28
C TYR A 73 -2.93 4.67 1.96
N ASP A 74 -2.99 4.27 0.70
CA ASP A 74 -3.77 3.13 0.23
C ASP A 74 -2.84 2.09 -0.43
N PRO A 75 -2.63 0.92 0.19
CA PRO A 75 -1.79 -0.14 -0.37
C PRO A 75 -2.56 -1.07 -1.34
N ALA A 76 -3.83 -0.82 -1.62
CA ALA A 76 -4.64 -1.64 -2.52
C ALA A 76 -4.10 -1.61 -3.96
N TYR A 77 -4.35 -2.70 -4.69
CA TYR A 77 -4.02 -2.79 -6.11
C TYR A 77 -5.17 -2.22 -6.93
N VAL A 78 -4.86 -1.25 -7.78
CA VAL A 78 -5.83 -0.61 -8.65
C VAL A 78 -5.33 -0.73 -10.09
N GLY A 79 -6.21 -1.18 -11.00
CA GLY A 79 -5.91 -1.16 -12.43
C GLY A 79 -5.88 0.29 -12.91
N ILE A 80 -4.82 0.67 -13.61
CA ILE A 80 -4.69 2.01 -14.19
C ILE A 80 -4.31 1.91 -15.67
N ASP A 81 -4.54 3.00 -16.39
CA ASP A 81 -4.21 3.08 -17.80
C ASP A 81 -2.69 3.08 -18.01
N TYR A 82 -2.25 2.50 -19.14
CA TYR A 82 -0.85 2.49 -19.52
C TYR A 82 -0.67 2.96 -20.97
N PRO A 83 0.35 3.78 -21.27
CA PRO A 83 1.26 4.42 -20.32
C PRO A 83 0.63 5.66 -19.64
N GLY A 84 1.25 6.14 -18.56
CA GLY A 84 0.90 7.43 -17.96
C GLY A 84 -0.31 7.46 -17.02
N GLY A 85 -0.95 6.32 -16.73
CA GLY A 85 -1.96 6.28 -15.68
C GLY A 85 -1.37 6.53 -14.29
N ASP A 86 -2.24 6.88 -13.35
CA ASP A 86 -1.88 7.14 -11.96
C ASP A 86 -3.05 6.80 -11.04
N VAL A 87 -2.75 6.59 -9.76
CA VAL A 87 -3.78 6.56 -8.72
C VAL A 87 -4.26 7.98 -8.40
N SER A 88 -5.35 8.08 -7.63
CA SER A 88 -5.83 9.39 -7.16
C SER A 88 -4.71 10.14 -6.44
N SER A 89 -4.53 11.43 -6.75
CA SER A 89 -3.43 12.24 -6.25
C SER A 89 -3.40 12.37 -4.72
N GLU A 90 -4.57 12.24 -4.08
CA GLU A 90 -4.73 12.34 -2.63
C GLU A 90 -4.28 11.07 -1.89
N THR A 91 -4.08 9.96 -2.61
CA THR A 91 -3.69 8.66 -2.04
C THR A 91 -2.51 8.05 -2.79
N GLY A 92 -2.02 6.92 -2.29
CA GLY A 92 -0.95 6.14 -2.90
C GLY A 92 0.12 5.73 -1.91
N VAL A 93 1.11 5.02 -2.41
CA VAL A 93 2.28 4.60 -1.65
C VAL A 93 3.49 5.48 -1.96
N CYS A 94 4.59 5.28 -1.22
CA CYS A 94 5.82 6.04 -1.41
C CYS A 94 6.34 6.00 -2.86
N SER A 95 6.17 4.87 -3.56
CA SER A 95 6.55 4.72 -4.96
C SER A 95 5.76 5.66 -5.89
N ASP A 96 4.48 5.92 -5.62
CA ASP A 96 3.65 6.80 -6.45
C ASP A 96 4.08 8.26 -6.34
N VAL A 97 4.55 8.68 -5.15
CA VAL A 97 5.17 9.99 -4.96
C VAL A 97 6.41 10.15 -5.83
N VAL A 98 7.26 9.12 -5.87
CA VAL A 98 8.50 9.13 -6.67
C VAL A 98 8.18 9.14 -8.16
N VAL A 99 7.27 8.29 -8.64
CA VAL A 99 6.84 8.25 -10.04
C VAL A 99 6.28 9.61 -10.49
N ARG A 100 5.40 10.23 -9.69
CA ARG A 100 4.89 11.58 -9.98
C ARG A 100 5.99 12.64 -10.04
N ALA A 101 6.96 12.57 -9.14
CA ALA A 101 8.11 13.48 -9.15
C ALA A 101 8.96 13.36 -10.41
N PHE A 102 9.23 12.13 -10.88
CA PHE A 102 9.92 11.89 -12.14
C PHE A 102 9.12 12.39 -13.35
N ARG A 103 7.79 12.19 -13.36
CA ARG A 103 6.92 12.69 -14.44
C ARG A 103 6.97 14.21 -14.53
N LYS A 104 6.99 14.91 -13.40
CA LYS A 104 7.20 16.38 -13.37
C LYS A 104 8.58 16.81 -13.88
N ALA A 105 9.58 15.95 -13.77
CA ALA A 105 10.90 16.15 -14.36
C ALA A 105 11.01 15.67 -15.83
N GLY A 106 9.91 15.19 -16.43
CA GLY A 106 9.83 14.79 -17.84
C GLY A 106 10.11 13.31 -18.12
N LEU A 107 10.16 12.45 -17.10
CA LEU A 107 10.42 11.01 -17.24
C LEU A 107 9.28 10.19 -16.64
N ASP A 108 8.69 9.27 -17.40
CA ASP A 108 7.74 8.31 -16.84
C ASP A 108 8.47 7.05 -16.33
N LEU A 109 8.96 7.11 -15.09
CA LEU A 109 9.70 5.99 -14.47
C LEU A 109 8.91 4.68 -14.49
N GLN A 110 7.58 4.75 -14.40
CA GLN A 110 6.71 3.58 -14.46
C GLN A 110 6.84 2.86 -15.81
N LYS A 111 6.79 3.61 -16.91
CA LYS A 111 6.95 3.08 -18.27
C LYS A 111 8.32 2.43 -18.46
N GLU A 112 9.38 3.14 -18.09
CA GLU A 112 10.76 2.67 -18.33
C GLU A 112 11.05 1.37 -17.56
N VAL A 113 10.61 1.29 -16.31
CA VAL A 113 10.75 0.05 -15.51
C VAL A 113 9.87 -1.08 -16.09
N HIS A 114 8.66 -0.77 -16.57
CA HIS A 114 7.79 -1.78 -17.18
C HIS A 114 8.42 -2.39 -18.44
N GLU A 115 8.93 -1.54 -19.33
CA GLU A 115 9.55 -1.96 -20.58
C GLU A 115 10.83 -2.77 -20.32
N ASP A 116 11.69 -2.30 -19.41
CA ASP A 116 12.92 -3.01 -19.02
C ASP A 116 12.63 -4.42 -18.47
N ASN A 117 11.63 -4.54 -17.59
CA ASN A 117 11.26 -5.86 -17.05
C ASN A 117 10.67 -6.79 -18.11
N ARG A 118 9.91 -6.25 -19.08
CA ARG A 118 9.38 -7.04 -20.20
C ARG A 118 10.49 -7.56 -21.09
N ASP A 119 11.51 -6.74 -21.35
CA ASP A 119 12.65 -7.14 -22.18
C ASP A 119 13.55 -8.15 -21.45
N ALA A 120 13.77 -7.97 -20.15
CA ALA A 120 14.62 -8.84 -19.34
C ALA A 120 14.01 -10.23 -19.06
N PHE A 121 12.69 -10.30 -18.86
CA PHE A 121 12.02 -11.51 -18.38
C PHE A 121 10.98 -12.09 -19.34
N GLY A 122 10.67 -11.40 -20.44
CA GLY A 122 9.56 -11.74 -21.33
C GLY A 122 8.20 -11.29 -20.78
N PRO A 123 7.13 -11.27 -21.58
CA PRO A 123 5.81 -10.77 -21.14
C PRO A 123 5.28 -11.53 -19.91
N ASP A 124 5.33 -12.86 -19.93
CA ASP A 124 4.71 -13.70 -18.89
C ASP A 124 5.48 -13.67 -17.55
N ARG A 125 6.82 -13.54 -17.59
CA ARG A 125 7.62 -13.46 -16.35
C ARG A 125 7.95 -12.04 -15.94
N GLY A 126 7.87 -11.06 -16.84
CA GLY A 126 8.01 -9.64 -16.54
C GLY A 126 6.85 -9.15 -15.68
N GLU A 127 5.61 -9.52 -16.02
CA GLU A 127 4.44 -9.24 -15.17
C GLU A 127 4.53 -9.98 -13.82
N MET A 128 4.95 -11.25 -13.83
CA MET A 128 5.11 -12.06 -12.61
C MET A 128 6.21 -11.52 -11.68
N PHE A 129 7.35 -11.07 -12.21
CA PHE A 129 8.47 -10.53 -11.42
C PHE A 129 8.07 -9.21 -10.74
N ILE A 130 7.41 -8.32 -11.48
CA ILE A 130 6.79 -7.11 -10.92
C ILE A 130 5.76 -7.47 -9.84
N ALA A 131 4.92 -8.49 -10.07
CA ALA A 131 3.86 -8.88 -9.15
C ALA A 131 4.37 -9.57 -7.86
N THR A 132 5.48 -10.31 -7.92
CA THR A 132 5.91 -11.20 -6.82
C THR A 132 6.84 -10.57 -5.80
N HIS A 133 7.70 -9.61 -6.17
CA HIS A 133 8.81 -9.20 -5.31
C HIS A 133 8.73 -7.80 -4.72
N HIS A 134 7.95 -6.88 -5.28
CA HIS A 134 7.52 -5.60 -4.70
C HIS A 134 6.82 -4.84 -5.83
N PRO A 135 5.52 -5.07 -6.06
CA PRO A 135 4.83 -4.38 -7.14
C PRO A 135 4.84 -2.89 -6.82
N SER A 136 5.46 -2.09 -7.68
CA SER A 136 4.99 -0.73 -7.85
C SER A 136 3.56 -0.85 -8.36
N LYS A 137 2.60 -0.58 -7.48
CA LYS A 137 1.26 -1.20 -7.44
C LYS A 137 0.28 -0.70 -8.50
N ASN A 138 0.75 0.10 -9.43
CA ASN A 138 -0.03 0.72 -10.49
C ASN A 138 0.53 0.37 -11.88
N LEU A 139 1.36 -0.68 -12.00
CA LEU A 139 1.88 -1.14 -13.30
C LEU A 139 0.94 -2.12 -14.02
N ALA A 140 -0.13 -2.57 -13.35
CA ALA A 140 -1.08 -3.52 -13.91
C ALA A 140 -2.05 -2.80 -14.86
N GLN A 141 -1.84 -3.02 -16.15
CA GLN A 141 -2.65 -2.43 -17.22
C GLN A 141 -4.08 -2.98 -17.16
N SER A 142 -5.07 -2.11 -17.40
CA SER A 142 -6.48 -2.45 -17.64
C SER A 142 -6.65 -3.24 -18.95
N GLY A 143 -6.06 -4.44 -19.04
CA GLY A 143 -6.08 -5.24 -20.25
C GLY A 143 -5.24 -6.52 -20.22
N ALA A 144 -4.53 -6.83 -19.13
CA ALA A 144 -3.86 -8.11 -19.01
C ALA A 144 -4.90 -9.25 -19.05
N PRO A 145 -4.80 -10.21 -19.99
CA PRO A 145 -5.73 -11.33 -20.05
C PRO A 145 -5.67 -12.07 -18.71
N CYS A 146 -6.83 -12.38 -18.12
CA CYS A 146 -6.91 -13.22 -16.93
C CYS A 146 -6.11 -14.50 -17.20
N TYR A 147 -4.93 -14.61 -16.61
CA TYR A 147 -4.08 -15.78 -16.77
C TYR A 147 -4.76 -16.94 -16.04
N THR A 148 -5.52 -17.75 -16.78
CA THR A 148 -6.05 -19.01 -16.28
C THR A 148 -4.85 -19.93 -16.04
N GLY A 149 -4.47 -20.08 -14.77
CA GLY A 149 -3.39 -20.95 -14.35
C GLY A 149 -3.55 -22.34 -14.95
N ARG A 150 -2.49 -22.83 -15.60
CA ARG A 150 -2.39 -24.23 -16.00
C ARG A 150 -1.57 -24.97 -14.94
N SER A 151 -2.20 -26.03 -14.44
CA SER A 151 -1.74 -27.07 -13.51
C SER A 151 -0.35 -27.62 -13.80
#